data_AF-A0A8S2E168-F1
#
_entry.id   AF-A0A8S2E168-F1
#
_cell.length_a   1.000
_cell.length_b   1.000
_cell.length_c   1.000
_cell.angle_alpha   90.00
_cell.angle_beta   90.00
_cell.angle_gamma   90.00
#
_symmetry.space_group_name_H-M   'P 1'
#
loop_
_entity.id
_entity.type
_entity.pdbx_description
1 polymer ?
#
loop_
_entity_poly.entity_id
_entity_poly.type
_entity_poly.pdbx_seq_one_letter_code
_entity_poly.pdbx_strand_id
1 'polypeptide(L)'
;MKTKPITRDARYKNKIRVKRILSKTFDRDFKRKKALQQRKWRSTRQQKQAASSSSLPDLPTTEAKSVLRKKEGKKRRRAKARKVKQELQALRDTVQRLAKENKNLRAGRCETPPPQLPTALFLDNVSPSAKRRATNRLRDTKDDLARGSQSALRAFYFEQHVALHTGYVWLKDGSFSFGCLSDDTNHMAEAAWAGIRCVLNELLDKKVIFTINLISDSPISQYRNKTMFFLMKKFAVEHKIEMKWIFLESGHGKGIADAIGGTLKRKFDDAINFQPDESFSSASDLLHAVEHSADKIKLYLYEKSDVEEVKKSLPKLETIKGTASFHEVMATSDGKLYGKDLSSDTAKLLKTKF
;
A
#
# COMPACT_ATOMS: atom_id res chain seq x y z
N MET A 1 27.10 -40.06 -20.71
CA MET A 1 27.37 -39.68 -19.30
C MET A 1 26.07 -39.68 -18.52
N LYS A 2 25.87 -40.62 -17.58
CA LYS A 2 24.64 -40.72 -16.77
C LYS A 2 24.76 -39.78 -15.56
N THR A 3 24.02 -38.67 -15.55
CA THR A 3 23.96 -37.76 -14.39
C THR A 3 23.13 -38.40 -13.27
N LYS A 4 23.73 -38.54 -12.09
CA LYS A 4 23.05 -39.13 -10.92
C LYS A 4 21.91 -38.20 -10.46
N PRO A 5 20.72 -38.75 -10.14
CA PRO A 5 19.59 -37.95 -9.68
C PRO A 5 19.91 -37.28 -8.35
N ILE A 6 19.82 -35.95 -8.33
CA ILE A 6 19.96 -35.13 -7.12
C ILE A 6 18.78 -35.46 -6.20
N THR A 7 19.05 -36.04 -5.04
CA THR A 7 18.05 -36.44 -4.05
C THR A 7 17.26 -35.23 -3.53
N ARG A 8 15.96 -35.44 -3.20
CA ARG A 8 15.06 -34.39 -2.67
C ARG A 8 15.67 -33.63 -1.47
N ASP A 9 16.47 -34.31 -0.65
CA ASP A 9 17.13 -33.75 0.52
C ASP A 9 18.24 -32.73 0.15
N ALA A 10 18.97 -32.97 -0.95
CA ALA A 10 19.96 -32.03 -1.46
C ALA A 10 19.31 -30.74 -2.00
N ARG A 11 18.14 -30.83 -2.67
CA ARG A 11 17.37 -29.66 -3.10
C ARG A 11 16.86 -28.83 -1.92
N TYR A 12 16.39 -29.49 -0.86
CA TYR A 12 15.90 -28.82 0.35
C TYR A 12 17.03 -28.09 1.10
N LYS A 13 18.18 -28.74 1.29
CA LYS A 13 19.37 -28.13 1.91
C LYS A 13 19.88 -26.92 1.11
N ASN A 14 19.84 -26.99 -0.21
CA ASN A 14 20.24 -25.86 -1.07
C ASN A 14 19.25 -24.68 -0.96
N LYS A 15 17.94 -24.95 -0.91
CA LYS A 15 16.89 -23.93 -0.72
C LYS A 15 17.05 -23.19 0.63
N ILE A 16 17.39 -23.91 1.71
CA ILE A 16 17.67 -23.30 3.03
C ILE A 16 18.95 -22.44 2.98
N ARG A 17 20.01 -22.92 2.32
CA ARG A 17 21.27 -22.18 2.17
C ARG A 17 21.07 -20.86 1.42
N VAL A 18 20.34 -20.88 0.30
CA VAL A 18 20.02 -19.69 -0.49
C VAL A 18 19.19 -18.69 0.32
N LYS A 19 18.14 -19.14 1.03
CA LYS A 19 17.34 -18.28 1.93
C LYS A 19 18.20 -17.60 3.00
N ARG A 20 19.17 -18.31 3.59
CA ARG A 20 20.06 -17.76 4.62
C ARG A 20 21.06 -16.73 4.06
N ILE A 21 21.51 -16.91 2.81
CA ILE A 21 22.38 -15.94 2.13
C ILE A 21 21.59 -14.67 1.79
N LEU A 22 20.40 -14.80 1.21
CA LEU A 22 19.52 -13.69 0.85
C LEU A 22 19.07 -12.86 2.07
N SER A 23 18.79 -13.53 3.20
CA SER A 23 18.48 -12.84 4.47
C SER A 23 19.66 -12.00 4.97
N LYS A 24 20.90 -12.50 4.86
CA LYS A 24 22.10 -11.77 5.31
C LYS A 24 22.43 -10.59 4.41
N THR A 25 22.27 -10.72 3.09
CA THR A 25 22.48 -9.60 2.15
C THR A 25 21.43 -8.51 2.35
N PHE A 26 20.16 -8.89 2.53
CA PHE A 26 19.07 -7.96 2.83
C PHE A 26 19.31 -7.16 4.12
N ASP A 27 19.73 -7.83 5.21
CA ASP A 27 20.06 -7.16 6.48
C ASP A 27 21.21 -6.15 6.34
N ARG A 28 22.22 -6.45 5.50
CA ARG A 28 23.34 -5.52 5.24
C ARG A 28 22.87 -4.30 4.45
N ASP A 29 22.07 -4.50 3.41
CA ASP A 29 21.55 -3.41 2.57
C ASP A 29 20.58 -2.51 3.34
N PHE A 30 19.72 -3.10 4.18
CA PHE A 30 18.84 -2.36 5.07
C PHE A 30 19.62 -1.49 6.06
N LYS A 31 20.66 -2.03 6.70
CA LYS A 31 21.55 -1.27 7.59
C LYS A 31 22.28 -0.14 6.84
N ARG A 32 22.73 -0.38 5.60
CA ARG A 32 23.41 0.62 4.75
C ARG A 32 22.47 1.77 4.37
N LYS A 33 21.24 1.47 3.93
CA LYS A 33 20.22 2.49 3.60
C LYS A 33 19.86 3.34 4.83
N LYS A 34 19.70 2.71 5.99
CA LYS A 34 19.45 3.41 7.26
C LYS A 34 20.59 4.34 7.67
N ALA A 35 21.85 3.91 7.50
CA ALA A 35 23.02 4.73 7.77
C ALA A 35 23.13 5.95 6.83
N LEU A 36 22.86 5.76 5.53
CA LEU A 36 22.80 6.83 4.53
C LEU A 36 21.72 7.87 4.87
N GLN A 37 20.53 7.41 5.27
CA GLN A 37 19.44 8.29 5.67
C GLN A 37 19.79 9.09 6.94
N GLN A 38 20.45 8.47 7.93
CA GLN A 38 20.94 9.16 9.12
C GLN A 38 22.02 10.20 8.79
N ARG A 39 22.93 9.91 7.86
CA ARG A 39 23.93 10.88 7.38
C ARG A 39 23.28 12.08 6.71
N LYS A 40 22.32 11.87 5.79
CA LYS A 40 21.55 12.96 5.15
C LYS A 40 20.83 13.81 6.19
N TRP A 41 20.21 13.19 7.20
CA TRP A 41 19.51 13.93 8.25
C TRP A 41 20.46 14.78 9.12
N ARG A 42 21.67 14.27 9.42
CA ARG A 42 22.69 15.02 10.16
C ARG A 42 23.22 16.21 9.35
N SER A 43 23.49 16.05 8.05
CA SER A 43 23.98 17.15 7.21
C SER A 43 22.95 18.27 7.07
N THR A 44 21.67 17.93 6.82
CA THR A 44 20.59 18.93 6.76
C THR A 44 20.41 19.66 8.08
N ARG A 45 20.63 18.99 9.22
CA ARG A 45 20.54 19.61 10.54
C ARG A 45 21.70 20.55 10.82
N GLN A 46 22.92 20.20 10.42
CA GLN A 46 24.09 21.07 10.53
C GLN A 46 23.94 22.31 9.64
N GLN A 47 23.48 22.15 8.39
CA GLN A 47 23.19 23.29 7.50
C GLN A 47 22.13 24.24 8.08
N LYS A 48 21.06 23.70 8.69
CA LYS A 48 20.05 24.54 9.35
C LYS A 48 20.55 25.24 10.61
N GLN A 49 21.49 24.64 11.34
CA GLN A 49 22.10 25.29 12.51
C GLN A 49 23.07 26.39 12.09
N ALA A 50 23.86 26.18 11.03
CA ALA A 50 24.73 27.20 10.46
C ALA A 50 23.95 28.38 9.85
N ALA A 51 22.78 28.12 9.25
CA ALA A 51 21.90 29.17 8.74
C ALA A 51 21.17 29.97 9.84
N SER A 52 21.10 29.45 11.06
CA SER A 52 20.43 30.14 12.19
C SER A 52 21.37 31.00 13.05
N SER A 53 22.67 31.01 12.77
CA SER A 53 23.66 31.83 13.48
C SER A 53 23.94 33.18 12.81
N SER A 54 23.27 33.52 11.70
CA SER A 54 23.26 34.88 11.17
C SER A 54 22.15 35.68 11.85
N SER A 55 22.55 36.72 12.58
CA SER A 55 21.71 37.60 13.40
C SER A 55 20.51 38.19 12.64
N LEU A 56 19.35 38.22 13.30
CA LEU A 56 18.19 39.00 12.88
C LEU A 56 17.64 39.79 14.09
N PRO A 57 17.10 41.00 13.84
CA PRO A 57 16.74 41.99 14.85
C PRO A 57 15.37 41.73 15.50
N ASP A 58 15.15 42.41 16.62
CA ASP A 58 13.96 42.31 17.47
C ASP A 58 12.65 42.66 16.74
N LEU A 59 11.65 41.77 16.87
CA LEU A 59 10.30 41.91 16.33
C LEU A 59 9.22 41.48 17.36
N PRO A 60 7.97 41.97 17.22
CA PRO A 60 7.06 42.23 18.33
C PRO A 60 6.29 41.02 18.87
N THR A 61 5.69 41.23 20.04
CA THR A 61 5.12 40.28 21.01
C THR A 61 4.06 39.29 20.52
N THR A 62 3.52 39.43 19.31
CA THR A 62 2.60 38.45 18.69
C THR A 62 3.32 37.22 18.11
N GLU A 63 4.54 37.39 17.60
CA GLU A 63 5.32 36.25 17.08
C GLU A 63 5.82 35.33 18.20
N ALA A 64 6.12 35.89 19.38
CA ALA A 64 6.57 35.13 20.54
C ALA A 64 5.57 34.04 20.98
N LYS A 65 4.25 34.35 20.93
CA LYS A 65 3.18 33.38 21.24
C LYS A 65 3.10 32.25 20.20
N SER A 66 3.36 32.56 18.92
CA SER A 66 3.39 31.55 17.85
C SER A 66 4.60 30.60 17.98
N VAL A 67 5.74 31.14 18.42
CA VAL A 67 6.98 30.38 18.66
C VAL A 67 6.81 29.46 19.87
N LEU A 68 6.15 29.92 20.93
CA LEU A 68 5.80 29.10 22.11
C LEU A 68 4.88 27.93 21.74
N ARG A 69 3.80 28.16 20.98
CA ARG A 69 2.91 27.07 20.49
C ARG A 69 3.67 26.05 19.63
N LYS A 70 4.58 26.50 18.76
CA LYS A 70 5.44 25.62 17.95
C LYS A 70 6.42 24.81 18.83
N LYS A 71 6.96 25.39 19.91
CA LYS A 71 7.83 24.68 20.87
C LYS A 71 7.07 23.60 21.65
N GLU A 72 5.84 23.86 22.08
CA GLU A 72 5.00 22.87 22.78
C GLU A 72 4.58 21.70 21.88
N GLY A 73 4.18 21.97 20.63
CA GLY A 73 3.87 20.92 19.66
C GLY A 73 5.06 19.99 19.40
N LYS A 74 6.28 20.55 19.34
CA LYS A 74 7.53 19.78 19.21
C LYS A 74 7.83 18.94 20.46
N LYS A 75 7.53 19.44 21.67
CA LYS A 75 7.66 18.70 22.93
C LYS A 75 6.69 17.51 22.99
N ARG A 76 5.42 17.71 22.61
CA ARG A 76 4.40 16.64 22.51
C ARG A 76 4.78 15.55 21.50
N ARG A 77 5.26 15.93 20.31
CA ARG A 77 5.72 14.97 19.29
C ARG A 77 6.92 14.14 19.77
N ARG A 78 7.86 14.75 20.49
CA ARG A 78 9.01 14.05 21.10
C ARG A 78 8.57 13.08 22.20
N ALA A 79 7.60 13.45 23.03
CA ALA A 79 7.06 12.57 24.06
C ALA A 79 6.36 11.33 23.44
N LYS A 80 5.52 11.53 22.42
CA LYS A 80 4.89 10.42 21.68
C LYS A 80 5.94 9.50 21.04
N ALA A 81 6.96 10.06 20.39
CA ALA A 81 8.03 9.27 19.78
C ALA A 81 8.84 8.46 20.81
N ARG A 82 9.06 9.00 22.02
CA ARG A 82 9.71 8.26 23.12
C ARG A 82 8.83 7.10 23.61
N LYS A 83 7.53 7.32 23.78
CA LYS A 83 6.57 6.27 24.18
C LYS A 83 6.56 5.11 23.18
N VAL A 84 6.42 5.43 21.88
CA VAL A 84 6.47 4.41 20.81
C VAL A 84 7.81 3.66 20.79
N LYS A 85 8.93 4.36 21.04
CA LYS A 85 10.25 3.72 21.11
C LYS A 85 10.38 2.77 22.30
N GLN A 86 9.78 3.10 23.45
CA GLN A 86 9.75 2.24 24.63
C GLN A 86 8.89 0.99 24.39
N GLU A 87 7.71 1.15 23.79
CA GLU A 87 6.82 0.04 23.42
C GLU A 87 7.50 -0.92 22.43
N LEU A 88 8.17 -0.39 21.40
CA LEU A 88 8.94 -1.21 20.45
C LEU A 88 10.11 -1.95 21.11
N GLN A 89 10.76 -1.35 22.10
CA GLN A 89 11.83 -2.01 22.83
C GLN A 89 11.29 -3.16 23.69
N ALA A 90 10.19 -2.93 24.43
CA ALA A 90 9.53 -3.96 25.23
C ALA A 90 9.06 -5.16 24.38
N LEU A 91 8.53 -4.89 23.17
CA LEU A 91 8.15 -5.93 22.23
C LEU A 91 9.37 -6.74 21.76
N ARG A 92 10.49 -6.07 21.48
CA ARG A 92 11.73 -6.70 21.04
C ARG A 92 12.31 -7.62 22.12
N ASP A 93 12.30 -7.16 23.37
CA ASP A 93 12.80 -7.93 24.51
C ASP A 93 11.91 -9.17 24.74
N THR A 94 10.59 -9.03 24.57
CA THR A 94 9.64 -10.16 24.64
C THR A 94 9.93 -11.21 23.56
N VAL A 95 10.13 -10.79 22.31
CA VAL A 95 10.47 -11.70 21.21
C VAL A 95 11.79 -12.42 21.45
N GLN A 96 12.81 -11.71 21.98
CA GLN A 96 14.10 -12.32 22.31
C GLN A 96 13.99 -13.34 23.44
N ARG A 97 13.18 -13.05 24.47
CA ARG A 97 12.90 -14.01 25.57
C ARG A 97 12.25 -15.28 25.03
N LEU A 98 11.18 -15.14 24.24
CA LEU A 98 10.47 -16.29 23.64
C LEU A 98 11.37 -17.09 22.68
N ALA A 99 12.26 -16.43 21.95
CA ALA A 99 13.24 -17.10 21.10
C ALA A 99 14.27 -17.90 21.91
N LYS A 100 14.69 -17.39 23.08
CA LYS A 100 15.61 -18.08 23.99
C LYS A 100 14.93 -19.29 24.63
N GLU A 101 13.69 -19.15 25.09
CA GLU A 101 12.88 -20.24 25.64
C GLU A 101 12.66 -21.35 24.60
N ASN A 102 12.27 -21.00 23.36
CA ASN A 102 12.15 -21.99 22.27
C ASN A 102 13.47 -22.68 21.93
N LYS A 103 14.60 -21.96 22.01
CA LYS A 103 15.93 -22.55 21.77
C LYS A 103 16.31 -23.53 22.87
N ASN A 104 15.97 -23.22 24.12
CA ASN A 104 16.22 -24.11 25.26
C ASN A 104 15.35 -25.37 25.20
N LEU A 105 14.06 -25.23 24.85
CA LEU A 105 13.15 -26.37 24.64
C LEU A 105 13.64 -27.30 23.52
N ARG A 106 14.22 -26.75 22.45
CA ARG A 106 14.77 -27.54 21.33
C ARG A 106 16.14 -28.17 21.62
N ALA A 107 16.87 -27.66 22.60
CA ALA A 107 18.23 -28.12 22.91
C ALA A 107 18.28 -29.24 23.96
N GLY A 108 17.13 -29.73 24.44
CA GLY A 108 17.06 -30.81 25.44
C GLY A 108 17.73 -30.48 26.78
N ARG A 109 18.12 -29.22 27.01
CA ARG A 109 18.80 -28.75 28.23
C ARG A 109 17.80 -28.13 29.19
N CYS A 110 17.07 -28.98 29.89
CA CYS A 110 16.47 -28.68 31.20
C CYS A 110 16.48 -29.99 32.01
N GLU A 111 17.49 -30.15 32.87
CA GLU A 111 17.53 -31.16 33.94
C GLU A 111 17.01 -30.60 35.28
N THR A 112 16.17 -29.56 35.25
CA THR A 112 15.41 -29.17 36.43
C THR A 112 13.92 -29.24 36.12
N PRO A 113 13.13 -29.85 37.01
CA PRO A 113 11.68 -29.74 36.92
C PRO A 113 11.32 -28.25 36.94
N PRO A 114 10.29 -27.83 36.19
CA PRO A 114 9.94 -26.43 36.08
C PRO A 114 9.71 -25.86 37.48
N PRO A 115 10.22 -24.65 37.79
CA PRO A 115 9.82 -23.96 39.01
C PRO A 115 8.30 -23.86 38.96
N GLN A 116 7.68 -24.34 40.03
CA GLN A 116 6.28 -24.09 40.30
C GLN A 116 6.08 -22.58 40.18
N LEU A 117 5.30 -22.16 39.18
CA LEU A 117 4.66 -20.86 39.23
C LEU A 117 3.90 -20.79 40.57
N PRO A 118 3.92 -19.66 41.30
CA PRO A 118 2.96 -19.44 42.35
C PRO A 118 1.58 -19.34 41.69
N THR A 119 0.93 -20.48 41.55
CA THR A 119 -0.50 -20.64 41.26
C THR A 119 -1.11 -21.52 42.34
N ALA A 120 -0.63 -21.37 43.57
CA ALA A 120 -1.35 -21.79 44.76
C ALA A 120 -1.67 -20.52 45.53
N LEU A 121 -2.76 -19.86 45.13
CA LEU A 121 -3.67 -19.13 46.04
C LEU A 121 -4.94 -18.58 45.37
N PHE A 122 -5.09 -18.68 44.05
CA PHE A 122 -6.38 -18.47 43.41
C PHE A 122 -6.43 -19.37 42.18
N LEU A 123 -7.23 -20.45 42.21
CA LEU A 123 -7.80 -21.22 41.08
C LEU A 123 -8.12 -22.70 41.43
N ASP A 124 -8.07 -23.09 42.71
CA ASP A 124 -8.59 -24.41 43.12
C ASP A 124 -10.13 -24.52 43.06
N ASN A 125 -10.83 -23.41 42.83
CA ASN A 125 -12.30 -23.39 42.73
C ASN A 125 -12.85 -23.21 41.31
N VAL A 126 -12.06 -23.47 40.25
CA VAL A 126 -12.54 -23.28 38.87
C VAL A 126 -12.68 -24.59 38.12
N SER A 127 -13.90 -24.85 37.63
CA SER A 127 -14.32 -26.13 37.07
C SER A 127 -13.45 -26.57 35.87
N PRO A 128 -13.34 -27.89 35.62
CA PRO A 128 -12.62 -28.44 34.46
C PRO A 128 -13.03 -27.82 33.11
N SER A 129 -14.29 -27.37 33.01
CA SER A 129 -14.87 -26.71 31.83
C SER A 129 -14.24 -25.34 31.54
N ALA A 130 -13.90 -24.58 32.59
CA ALA A 130 -13.29 -23.26 32.47
C ALA A 130 -11.78 -23.36 32.17
N LYS A 131 -11.10 -24.40 32.68
CA LYS A 131 -9.71 -24.74 32.30
C LYS A 131 -9.61 -25.10 30.81
N ARG A 132 -10.55 -25.88 30.25
CA ARG A 132 -10.63 -26.16 28.80
C ARG A 132 -10.91 -24.92 27.93
N ARG A 133 -11.76 -23.99 28.40
CA ARG A 133 -12.03 -22.73 27.66
C ARG A 133 -10.81 -21.80 27.61
N ALA A 134 -10.03 -21.74 28.69
CA ALA A 134 -8.83 -20.91 28.75
C ALA A 134 -7.70 -21.45 27.84
N THR A 135 -7.51 -22.77 27.79
CA THR A 135 -6.55 -23.40 26.88
C THR A 135 -6.97 -23.33 25.42
N ASN A 136 -8.26 -23.47 25.10
CA ASN A 136 -8.76 -23.23 23.74
C ASN A 136 -8.56 -21.78 23.32
N ARG A 137 -8.88 -20.79 24.18
CA ARG A 137 -8.61 -19.36 23.88
C ARG A 137 -7.12 -19.05 23.67
N LEU A 138 -6.22 -19.73 24.39
CA LEU A 138 -4.77 -19.59 24.21
C LEU A 138 -4.25 -20.24 22.92
N ARG A 139 -4.91 -21.30 22.44
CA ARG A 139 -4.67 -21.90 21.12
C ARG A 139 -5.18 -21.00 20.01
N ASP A 140 -6.42 -20.53 20.12
CA ASP A 140 -7.06 -19.62 19.18
C ASP A 140 -6.25 -18.33 19.04
N THR A 141 -5.77 -17.74 20.14
CA THR A 141 -4.92 -16.53 20.09
C THR A 141 -3.52 -16.76 19.50
N LYS A 142 -2.93 -17.95 19.66
CA LYS A 142 -1.66 -18.31 18.99
C LYS A 142 -1.86 -18.54 17.50
N ASP A 143 -2.94 -19.20 17.12
CA ASP A 143 -3.32 -19.43 15.73
C ASP A 143 -3.75 -18.12 15.06
N ASP A 144 -4.38 -17.19 15.79
CA ASP A 144 -4.71 -15.84 15.31
C ASP A 144 -3.47 -14.95 15.16
N LEU A 145 -2.49 -15.04 16.07
CA LEU A 145 -1.20 -14.34 15.90
C LEU A 145 -0.36 -14.92 14.76
N ALA A 146 -0.39 -16.25 14.58
CA ALA A 146 0.31 -16.92 13.49
C ALA A 146 -0.36 -16.64 12.14
N ARG A 147 -1.70 -16.69 12.07
CA ARG A 147 -2.49 -16.28 10.90
C ARG A 147 -2.29 -14.80 10.63
N GLY A 148 -2.39 -13.92 11.61
CA GLY A 148 -2.14 -12.48 11.46
C GLY A 148 -0.72 -12.18 10.95
N SER A 149 0.29 -12.92 11.41
CA SER A 149 1.67 -12.79 10.92
C SER A 149 1.86 -13.35 9.50
N GLN A 150 1.17 -14.42 9.12
CA GLN A 150 1.23 -14.98 7.76
C GLN A 150 0.41 -14.18 6.77
N SER A 151 -0.81 -13.76 7.11
CA SER A 151 -1.64 -12.84 6.33
C SER A 151 -0.93 -11.50 6.12
N ALA A 152 -0.25 -10.95 7.12
CA ALA A 152 0.55 -9.73 6.91
C ALA A 152 1.76 -9.96 5.99
N LEU A 153 2.41 -11.13 6.06
CA LEU A 153 3.52 -11.49 5.15
C LEU A 153 3.02 -11.77 3.73
N ARG A 154 1.82 -12.34 3.58
CA ARG A 154 1.17 -12.67 2.31
C ARG A 154 0.58 -11.43 1.66
N ALA A 155 -0.08 -10.54 2.41
CA ALA A 155 -0.47 -9.21 1.96
C ALA A 155 0.74 -8.35 1.56
N PHE A 156 1.86 -8.47 2.28
CA PHE A 156 3.13 -7.85 1.88
C PHE A 156 3.67 -8.48 0.57
N TYR A 157 3.58 -9.80 0.38
CA TYR A 157 3.91 -10.44 -0.90
C TYR A 157 3.00 -9.97 -2.04
N PHE A 158 1.69 -9.85 -1.77
CA PHE A 158 0.68 -9.38 -2.72
C PHE A 158 1.00 -7.96 -3.20
N GLU A 159 1.31 -7.04 -2.27
CA GLU A 159 1.71 -5.66 -2.60
C GLU A 159 3.04 -5.56 -3.36
N GLN A 160 3.85 -6.61 -3.41
CA GLN A 160 5.13 -6.61 -4.12
C GLN A 160 5.07 -7.24 -5.52
N HIS A 161 3.98 -7.92 -5.87
CA HIS A 161 3.92 -8.74 -7.09
C HIS A 161 2.70 -8.50 -7.97
N VAL A 162 1.60 -8.01 -7.41
CA VAL A 162 0.37 -7.75 -8.18
C VAL A 162 -0.12 -6.33 -7.92
N ALA A 163 -0.32 -5.58 -8.99
CA ALA A 163 -1.02 -4.30 -8.93
C ALA A 163 -2.52 -4.54 -8.85
N LEU A 164 -3.19 -3.77 -8.00
CA LEU A 164 -4.64 -3.78 -7.83
C LEU A 164 -5.14 -2.34 -7.89
N HIS A 165 -5.95 -2.04 -8.90
CA HIS A 165 -6.67 -0.78 -9.02
C HIS A 165 -8.16 -1.05 -8.80
N THR A 166 -8.78 -0.36 -7.84
CA THR A 166 -10.19 -0.56 -7.50
C THR A 166 -10.99 0.72 -7.63
N GLY A 167 -12.26 0.57 -7.93
CA GLY A 167 -13.16 1.70 -8.00
C GLY A 167 -14.61 1.27 -8.01
N TYR A 168 -15.48 2.28 -8.13
CA TYR A 168 -16.91 2.11 -8.21
C TYR A 168 -17.44 2.98 -9.34
N VAL A 169 -18.38 2.43 -10.10
CA VAL A 169 -19.01 3.11 -11.23
C VAL A 169 -20.47 3.35 -10.90
N TRP A 170 -20.89 4.61 -11.00
CA TRP A 170 -22.29 5.01 -10.94
C TRP A 170 -22.83 5.26 -12.33
N LEU A 171 -23.87 4.52 -12.74
CA LEU A 171 -24.65 4.77 -13.94
C LEU A 171 -26.13 4.92 -13.57
N LYS A 172 -26.90 5.53 -14.48
CA LYS A 172 -28.36 5.68 -14.31
C LYS A 172 -29.05 4.33 -14.16
N ASP A 173 -28.67 3.35 -14.99
CA ASP A 173 -29.35 2.05 -15.08
C ASP A 173 -28.62 0.95 -14.28
N GLY A 174 -27.80 1.34 -13.31
CA GLY A 174 -27.09 0.41 -12.44
C GLY A 174 -25.72 0.92 -12.03
N SER A 175 -25.20 0.38 -10.94
CA SER A 175 -23.88 0.74 -10.43
C SER A 175 -23.13 -0.52 -10.07
N PHE A 176 -21.80 -0.50 -10.21
CA PHE A 176 -20.99 -1.68 -9.93
C PHE A 176 -19.62 -1.34 -9.34
N SER A 177 -19.16 -2.23 -8.46
CA SER A 177 -17.79 -2.23 -7.96
C SER A 177 -16.88 -2.92 -8.98
N PHE A 178 -15.63 -2.49 -9.06
CA PHE A 178 -14.64 -3.19 -9.88
C PHE A 178 -13.25 -3.29 -9.23
N GLY A 179 -12.47 -4.25 -9.71
CA GLY A 179 -11.05 -4.38 -9.47
C GLY A 179 -10.31 -4.81 -10.73
N CYS A 180 -9.27 -4.07 -11.09
CA CYS A 180 -8.37 -4.39 -12.20
C CYS A 180 -7.05 -4.88 -11.63
N LEU A 181 -6.63 -6.08 -12.02
CA LEU A 181 -5.40 -6.73 -11.56
C LEU A 181 -4.35 -6.78 -12.67
N SER A 182 -3.08 -6.73 -12.28
CA SER A 182 -1.96 -6.95 -13.19
C SER A 182 -0.72 -7.46 -12.48
N ASP A 183 0.10 -8.24 -13.19
CA ASP A 183 1.44 -8.62 -12.76
C ASP A 183 2.47 -7.48 -12.92
N ASP A 184 2.09 -6.39 -13.60
CA ASP A 184 2.95 -5.21 -13.67
C ASP A 184 2.93 -4.44 -12.34
N THR A 185 4.09 -4.36 -11.70
CA THR A 185 4.30 -3.63 -10.43
C THR A 185 4.57 -2.13 -10.64
N ASN A 186 4.41 -1.64 -11.86
CA ASN A 186 4.44 -0.21 -12.14
C ASN A 186 3.28 0.51 -11.43
N HIS A 187 3.61 1.54 -10.64
CA HIS A 187 2.65 2.35 -9.89
C HIS A 187 2.57 3.80 -10.40
N MET A 188 3.00 4.04 -11.63
CA MET A 188 2.98 5.34 -12.31
C MET A 188 1.67 5.56 -13.07
N ALA A 189 1.52 6.75 -13.66
CA ALA A 189 0.32 7.18 -14.38
C ALA A 189 -0.08 6.23 -15.52
N GLU A 190 0.88 5.62 -16.22
CA GLU A 190 0.63 4.73 -17.36
C GLU A 190 -0.07 3.44 -16.92
N ALA A 191 0.39 2.86 -15.81
CA ALA A 191 -0.21 1.65 -15.24
C ALA A 191 -1.57 1.94 -14.61
N ALA A 192 -1.69 3.08 -13.91
CA ALA A 192 -2.98 3.54 -13.39
C ALA A 192 -4.00 3.74 -14.53
N TRP A 193 -3.59 4.36 -15.63
CA TRP A 193 -4.45 4.54 -16.80
C TRP A 193 -4.81 3.21 -17.47
N ALA A 194 -3.86 2.27 -17.62
CA ALA A 194 -4.16 0.94 -18.17
C ALA A 194 -5.24 0.21 -17.35
N GLY A 195 -5.16 0.27 -16.03
CA GLY A 195 -6.18 -0.28 -15.14
C GLY A 195 -7.54 0.41 -15.31
N ILE A 196 -7.58 1.75 -15.36
CA ILE A 196 -8.82 2.52 -15.58
C ILE A 196 -9.42 2.23 -16.96
N ARG A 197 -8.58 2.10 -18.00
CA ARG A 197 -8.97 1.86 -19.40
C ARG A 197 -9.82 0.61 -19.56
N CYS A 198 -9.56 -0.43 -18.78
CA CYS A 198 -10.36 -1.67 -18.79
C CYS A 198 -11.86 -1.37 -18.56
N VAL A 199 -12.16 -0.52 -17.59
CA VAL A 199 -13.53 -0.16 -17.25
C VAL A 199 -14.09 0.87 -18.23
N LEU A 200 -13.27 1.85 -18.66
CA LEU A 200 -13.71 2.83 -19.65
C LEU A 200 -14.12 2.18 -20.97
N ASN A 201 -13.42 1.14 -21.43
CA ASN A 201 -13.76 0.42 -22.65
C ASN A 201 -15.12 -0.29 -22.52
N GLU A 202 -15.37 -1.00 -21.41
CA GLU A 202 -16.69 -1.62 -21.16
C GLU A 202 -17.80 -0.56 -21.14
N LEU A 203 -17.53 0.60 -20.55
CA LEU A 203 -18.48 1.70 -20.50
C LEU A 203 -18.82 2.22 -21.91
N LEU A 204 -17.82 2.39 -22.76
CA LEU A 204 -18.02 2.84 -24.15
C LEU A 204 -18.77 1.82 -25.01
N ASP A 205 -18.61 0.52 -24.76
CA ASP A 205 -19.34 -0.53 -25.49
C ASP A 205 -20.86 -0.43 -25.31
N LYS A 206 -21.32 0.22 -24.24
CA LYS A 206 -22.75 0.51 -24.03
C LYS A 206 -23.30 1.61 -24.94
N LYS A 207 -22.45 2.31 -25.72
CA LYS A 207 -22.78 3.28 -26.80
C LYS A 207 -23.73 4.45 -26.46
N VAL A 208 -23.93 4.79 -25.19
CA VAL A 208 -24.79 5.92 -24.76
C VAL A 208 -24.06 6.91 -23.82
N ILE A 209 -22.73 6.81 -23.73
CA ILE A 209 -21.95 7.64 -22.80
C ILE A 209 -21.37 8.85 -23.52
N PHE A 210 -21.85 10.03 -23.13
CA PHE A 210 -21.36 11.31 -23.64
C PHE A 210 -20.40 12.01 -22.67
N THR A 211 -20.46 11.66 -21.37
CA THR A 211 -19.66 12.31 -20.34
C THR A 211 -19.20 11.32 -19.27
N ILE A 212 -17.91 11.36 -18.94
CA ILE A 212 -17.31 10.54 -17.88
C ILE A 212 -16.74 11.45 -16.80
N ASN A 213 -17.20 11.28 -15.57
CA ASN A 213 -16.67 11.98 -14.39
C ASN A 213 -15.83 11.00 -13.55
N LEU A 214 -14.53 11.21 -13.52
CA LEU A 214 -13.58 10.48 -12.69
C LEU A 214 -13.38 11.22 -11.37
N ILE A 215 -13.39 10.49 -10.27
CA ILE A 215 -13.13 11.02 -8.93
C ILE A 215 -12.04 10.16 -8.30
N SER A 216 -10.93 10.78 -7.90
CA SER A 216 -9.85 10.06 -7.23
C SER A 216 -9.24 10.91 -6.12
N ASP A 217 -8.47 10.26 -5.25
CA ASP A 217 -7.47 10.97 -4.47
C ASP A 217 -6.42 11.62 -5.39
N SER A 218 -5.57 12.47 -4.83
CA SER A 218 -4.65 13.31 -5.59
C SER A 218 -3.15 12.94 -5.48
N PRO A 219 -2.73 11.65 -5.40
CA PRO A 219 -1.32 11.33 -5.52
C PRO A 219 -0.80 11.82 -6.89
N ILE A 220 0.11 12.78 -6.82
CA ILE A 220 0.68 13.47 -7.99
C ILE A 220 1.32 12.46 -8.95
N SER A 221 1.94 11.39 -8.46
CA SER A 221 2.60 10.38 -9.29
C SER A 221 1.62 9.53 -10.14
N GLN A 222 0.34 9.46 -9.77
CA GLN A 222 -0.65 8.59 -10.42
C GLN A 222 -1.69 9.39 -11.18
N TYR A 223 -2.53 10.16 -10.49
CA TYR A 223 -3.71 10.76 -11.11
C TYR A 223 -3.53 12.25 -11.46
N ARG A 224 -2.86 13.02 -10.59
CA ARG A 224 -2.73 14.49 -10.75
C ARG A 224 -1.40 14.87 -11.41
N ASN A 225 -1.22 14.52 -12.69
CA ASN A 225 -0.02 14.86 -13.46
C ASN A 225 -0.28 15.06 -14.97
N LYS A 226 0.72 15.61 -15.66
CA LYS A 226 0.70 15.87 -17.11
C LYS A 226 0.41 14.64 -17.97
N THR A 227 0.90 13.46 -17.56
CA THR A 227 0.69 12.21 -18.28
C THR A 227 -0.78 11.84 -18.26
N MET A 228 -1.40 11.90 -17.09
CA MET A 228 -2.83 11.61 -16.94
C MET A 228 -3.71 12.60 -17.71
N PHE A 229 -3.35 13.89 -17.69
CA PHE A 229 -4.10 14.90 -18.46
C PHE A 229 -4.00 14.70 -19.97
N PHE A 230 -2.82 14.29 -20.47
CA PHE A 230 -2.65 13.94 -21.88
C PHE A 230 -3.49 12.71 -22.25
N LEU A 231 -3.42 11.64 -21.45
CA LEU A 231 -4.17 10.40 -21.71
C LEU A 231 -5.67 10.63 -21.69
N MET A 232 -6.17 11.39 -20.71
CA MET A 232 -7.57 11.80 -20.64
C MET A 232 -7.99 12.62 -21.86
N LYS A 233 -7.20 13.60 -22.29
CA LYS A 233 -7.47 14.37 -23.51
C LYS A 233 -7.50 13.48 -24.75
N LYS A 234 -6.51 12.61 -24.90
CA LYS A 234 -6.40 11.70 -26.04
C LYS A 234 -7.65 10.83 -26.14
N PHE A 235 -8.05 10.22 -25.02
CA PHE A 235 -9.24 9.37 -24.95
C PHE A 235 -10.55 10.11 -25.23
N ALA A 236 -10.69 11.33 -24.68
CA ALA A 236 -11.84 12.20 -24.95
C ALA A 236 -12.01 12.50 -26.45
N VAL A 237 -10.91 12.78 -27.14
CA VAL A 237 -10.90 13.03 -28.59
C VAL A 237 -11.20 11.76 -29.38
N GLU A 238 -10.53 10.65 -29.06
CA GLU A 238 -10.68 9.36 -29.76
C GLU A 238 -12.11 8.85 -29.72
N HIS A 239 -12.78 9.01 -28.58
CA HIS A 239 -14.14 8.51 -28.37
C HIS A 239 -15.22 9.59 -28.52
N LYS A 240 -14.84 10.83 -28.83
CA LYS A 240 -15.74 11.97 -28.97
C LYS A 240 -16.65 12.17 -27.74
N ILE A 241 -16.04 12.07 -26.56
CA ILE A 241 -16.72 12.26 -25.27
C ILE A 241 -16.11 13.41 -24.48
N GLU A 242 -16.85 13.88 -23.48
CA GLU A 242 -16.36 14.82 -22.49
C GLU A 242 -15.86 14.06 -21.25
N MET A 243 -14.68 14.40 -20.75
CA MET A 243 -14.13 13.81 -19.53
C MET A 243 -13.84 14.88 -18.50
N LYS A 244 -14.20 14.61 -17.25
CA LYS A 244 -13.85 15.45 -16.11
C LYS A 244 -13.16 14.59 -15.06
N TRP A 245 -12.05 15.07 -14.53
CA TRP A 245 -11.39 14.49 -13.39
C TRP A 245 -11.46 15.45 -12.21
N ILE A 246 -12.08 14.99 -11.12
CA ILE A 246 -12.20 15.70 -9.86
C ILE A 246 -11.22 15.08 -8.87
N PHE A 247 -10.35 15.90 -8.29
CA PHE A 247 -9.32 15.47 -7.39
C PHE A 247 -9.66 15.83 -5.94
N LEU A 248 -9.84 14.82 -5.11
CA LEU A 248 -10.05 15.00 -3.68
C LEU A 248 -8.76 15.41 -2.97
N GLU A 249 -8.87 16.18 -1.88
CA GLU A 249 -7.73 16.56 -1.05
C GLU A 249 -7.05 15.34 -0.42
N SER A 250 -5.72 15.39 -0.37
CA SER A 250 -4.91 14.30 0.15
C SER A 250 -5.19 14.08 1.65
N GLY A 251 -5.60 12.87 2.03
CA GLY A 251 -5.86 12.51 3.43
C GLY A 251 -7.32 12.67 3.89
N HIS A 252 -8.27 12.87 2.98
CA HIS A 252 -9.70 12.83 3.28
C HIS A 252 -10.26 11.41 3.19
N GLY A 253 -10.31 10.72 4.33
CA GLY A 253 -11.08 9.47 4.53
C GLY A 253 -10.59 8.28 3.71
N LYS A 254 -11.04 7.07 4.09
CA LYS A 254 -10.97 5.91 3.20
C LYS A 254 -12.19 5.95 2.29
N GLY A 255 -11.98 5.97 0.98
CA GLY A 255 -13.06 6.03 0.00
C GLY A 255 -13.73 4.69 -0.23
N ILE A 256 -14.75 4.67 -1.10
CA ILE A 256 -15.41 3.44 -1.54
C ILE A 256 -14.42 2.50 -2.23
N ALA A 257 -13.50 3.05 -3.03
CA ALA A 257 -12.42 2.30 -3.68
C ALA A 257 -11.55 1.54 -2.66
N ASP A 258 -11.24 2.14 -1.50
CA ASP A 258 -10.48 1.49 -0.43
C ASP A 258 -11.26 0.35 0.23
N ALA A 259 -12.58 0.50 0.39
CA ALA A 259 -13.44 -0.55 0.95
C ALA A 259 -13.52 -1.76 0.01
N ILE A 260 -13.61 -1.52 -1.30
CA ILE A 260 -13.58 -2.55 -2.34
C ILE A 260 -12.21 -3.23 -2.36
N GLY A 261 -11.12 -2.45 -2.38
CA GLY A 261 -9.75 -2.98 -2.32
C GLY A 261 -9.49 -3.80 -1.06
N GLY A 262 -9.95 -3.35 0.10
CA GLY A 262 -9.86 -4.12 1.35
C GLY A 262 -10.68 -5.41 1.31
N THR A 263 -11.81 -5.42 0.61
CA THR A 263 -12.65 -6.61 0.44
C THR A 263 -11.98 -7.63 -0.49
N LEU A 264 -11.44 -7.18 -1.62
CA LEU A 264 -10.68 -8.05 -2.54
C LEU A 264 -9.44 -8.61 -1.86
N LYS A 265 -8.66 -7.78 -1.15
CA LYS A 265 -7.48 -8.24 -0.38
C LYS A 265 -7.84 -9.35 0.61
N ARG A 266 -8.95 -9.22 1.34
CA ARG A 266 -9.42 -10.29 2.25
C ARG A 266 -9.81 -11.55 1.48
N LYS A 267 -10.48 -11.44 0.33
CA LYS A 267 -10.84 -12.61 -0.50
C LYS A 267 -9.60 -13.32 -1.05
N PHE A 268 -8.59 -12.57 -1.48
CA PHE A 268 -7.30 -13.15 -1.89
C PHE A 268 -6.63 -13.85 -0.72
N ASP A 269 -6.58 -13.22 0.46
CA ASP A 269 -6.03 -13.85 1.66
C ASP A 269 -6.77 -15.15 1.99
N ASP A 270 -8.11 -15.16 1.93
CA ASP A 270 -8.94 -16.33 2.16
C ASP A 270 -8.63 -17.45 1.15
N ALA A 271 -8.64 -17.15 -0.15
CA ALA A 271 -8.32 -18.13 -1.21
C ALA A 271 -6.94 -18.78 -0.98
N ILE A 272 -5.91 -17.97 -0.72
CA ILE A 272 -4.54 -18.45 -0.47
C ILE A 272 -4.45 -19.27 0.84
N ASN A 273 -5.30 -18.99 1.83
CA ASN A 273 -5.32 -19.73 3.10
C ASN A 273 -6.08 -21.05 2.99
N PHE A 274 -7.15 -21.10 2.19
CA PHE A 274 -7.97 -22.29 2.01
C PHE A 274 -7.44 -23.25 0.93
N GLN A 275 -6.56 -22.79 0.04
CA GLN A 275 -5.91 -23.60 -1.00
C GLN A 275 -4.38 -23.66 -0.80
N PRO A 276 -3.88 -24.30 0.28
CA PRO A 276 -2.45 -24.29 0.62
C PRO A 276 -1.57 -25.05 -0.38
N ASP A 277 -2.15 -25.94 -1.18
CA ASP A 277 -1.45 -26.73 -2.20
C ASP A 277 -1.42 -26.04 -3.58
N GLU A 278 -2.21 -24.98 -3.78
CA GLU A 278 -2.18 -24.19 -5.01
C GLU A 278 -1.12 -23.09 -4.94
N SER A 279 -0.42 -22.87 -6.06
CA SER A 279 0.55 -21.79 -6.19
C SER A 279 -0.06 -20.62 -6.93
N PHE A 280 -0.29 -19.51 -6.23
CA PHE A 280 -0.68 -18.24 -6.82
C PHE A 280 0.58 -17.49 -7.26
N SER A 281 0.83 -17.46 -8.55
CA SER A 281 2.03 -16.88 -9.17
C SER A 281 1.76 -15.68 -10.07
N SER A 282 0.49 -15.50 -10.45
CA SER A 282 0.04 -14.42 -11.33
C SER A 282 -1.24 -13.74 -10.82
N ALA A 283 -1.51 -12.55 -11.34
CA ALA A 283 -2.77 -11.83 -11.21
C ALA A 283 -3.96 -12.64 -11.73
N SER A 284 -3.75 -13.44 -12.79
CA SER A 284 -4.76 -14.33 -13.35
C SER A 284 -5.15 -15.45 -12.39
N ASP A 285 -4.16 -16.10 -11.77
CA ASP A 285 -4.38 -17.15 -10.77
C ASP A 285 -5.27 -16.63 -9.64
N LEU A 286 -4.99 -15.42 -9.17
CA LEU A 286 -5.73 -14.77 -8.09
C LEU A 286 -7.15 -14.38 -8.50
N LEU A 287 -7.34 -13.88 -9.71
CA LEU A 287 -8.66 -13.56 -10.23
C LEU A 287 -9.52 -14.82 -10.26
N HIS A 288 -9.02 -15.91 -10.86
CA HIS A 288 -9.74 -17.19 -10.92
C HIS A 288 -10.09 -17.73 -9.54
N ALA A 289 -9.18 -17.61 -8.57
CA ALA A 289 -9.40 -18.08 -7.22
C ALA A 289 -10.56 -17.38 -6.50
N VAL A 290 -10.80 -16.10 -6.82
CA VAL A 290 -11.85 -15.30 -6.15
C VAL A 290 -13.09 -15.07 -6.99
N GLU A 291 -13.08 -15.42 -8.28
CA GLU A 291 -14.13 -15.12 -9.26
C GLU A 291 -15.53 -15.47 -8.74
N HIS A 292 -15.70 -16.67 -8.19
CA HIS A 292 -16.98 -17.13 -7.63
C HIS A 292 -17.34 -16.44 -6.30
N SER A 293 -16.34 -16.09 -5.50
CA SER A 293 -16.55 -15.47 -4.19
C SER A 293 -16.78 -13.95 -4.29
N ALA A 294 -16.34 -13.32 -5.38
CA ALA A 294 -16.37 -11.88 -5.62
C ALA A 294 -17.48 -11.47 -6.60
N ASP A 295 -18.58 -12.22 -6.65
CA ASP A 295 -19.75 -12.04 -7.52
C ASP A 295 -20.27 -10.59 -7.65
N LYS A 296 -20.13 -9.78 -6.60
CA LYS A 296 -20.56 -8.37 -6.56
C LYS A 296 -19.52 -7.35 -7.05
N ILE A 297 -18.32 -7.81 -7.43
CA ILE A 297 -17.21 -6.97 -7.89
C ILE A 297 -16.78 -7.48 -9.27
N LYS A 298 -16.90 -6.64 -10.30
CA LYS A 298 -16.38 -6.97 -11.62
C LYS A 298 -14.86 -7.00 -11.59
N LEU A 299 -14.26 -8.08 -12.08
CA LEU A 299 -12.82 -8.25 -12.09
C LEU A 299 -12.30 -8.17 -13.52
N TYR A 300 -11.20 -7.45 -13.69
CA TYR A 300 -10.52 -7.28 -14.97
C TYR A 300 -9.05 -7.62 -14.81
N LEU A 301 -8.43 -8.05 -15.91
CA LEU A 301 -6.99 -8.18 -16.02
C LEU A 301 -6.50 -7.17 -17.06
N TYR A 302 -5.34 -6.60 -16.78
CA TYR A 302 -4.54 -5.90 -17.78
C TYR A 302 -3.12 -6.41 -17.70
N GLU A 303 -2.48 -6.50 -18.85
CA GLU A 303 -1.14 -7.04 -18.98
C GLU A 303 -0.09 -5.93 -18.95
N LYS A 304 1.17 -6.34 -18.79
CA LYS A 304 2.31 -5.44 -18.98
C LYS A 304 2.35 -4.84 -20.40
N SER A 305 1.84 -5.57 -21.39
CA SER A 305 1.74 -5.11 -22.78
C SER A 305 0.83 -3.87 -22.89
N ASP A 306 -0.28 -3.82 -22.16
CA ASP A 306 -1.17 -2.65 -22.07
C ASP A 306 -0.44 -1.43 -21.50
N VAL A 307 0.34 -1.61 -20.43
CA VAL A 307 1.09 -0.52 -19.80
C VAL A 307 2.15 0.03 -20.77
N GLU A 308 2.84 -0.85 -21.48
CA GLU A 308 3.83 -0.44 -22.49
C GLU A 308 3.19 0.22 -23.71
N GLU A 309 1.98 -0.17 -24.11
CA GLU A 309 1.20 0.50 -25.16
C GLU A 309 0.88 1.95 -24.75
N VAL A 310 0.37 2.14 -23.53
CA VAL A 310 0.10 3.47 -22.97
C VAL A 310 1.37 4.32 -22.99
N LYS A 311 2.48 3.76 -22.50
CA LYS A 311 3.78 4.44 -22.44
C LYS A 311 4.33 4.81 -23.82
N LYS A 312 4.23 3.92 -24.81
CA LYS A 312 4.63 4.21 -26.21
C LYS A 312 3.80 5.31 -26.84
N SER A 313 2.55 5.48 -26.39
CA SER A 313 1.65 6.51 -26.91
C SER A 313 1.94 7.91 -26.37
N LEU A 314 2.83 8.05 -25.38
CA LEU A 314 3.16 9.33 -24.76
C LEU A 314 4.18 10.11 -25.59
N PRO A 315 3.87 11.36 -26.01
CA PRO A 315 4.86 12.25 -26.60
C PRO A 315 5.73 12.87 -25.50
N LYS A 316 6.62 13.80 -25.89
CA LYS A 316 7.44 14.55 -24.94
C LYS A 316 6.61 15.62 -24.22
N LEU A 317 6.03 15.25 -23.08
CA LEU A 317 5.13 16.12 -22.32
C LEU A 317 5.87 17.17 -21.49
N GLU A 318 5.41 18.43 -21.55
CA GLU A 318 5.81 19.49 -20.60
C GLU A 318 4.89 19.53 -19.37
N THR A 319 5.43 19.97 -18.23
CA THR A 319 4.64 20.11 -17.00
C THR A 319 3.73 21.33 -17.09
N ILE A 320 2.42 21.12 -16.88
CA ILE A 320 1.45 22.22 -16.86
C ILE A 320 1.59 22.99 -15.55
N LYS A 321 1.78 24.31 -15.64
CA LYS A 321 1.86 25.18 -14.47
C LYS A 321 0.53 25.11 -13.69
N GLY A 322 0.62 24.95 -12.36
CA GLY A 322 -0.56 24.80 -11.51
C GLY A 322 -1.10 23.38 -11.40
N THR A 323 -0.46 22.37 -12.00
CA THR A 323 -0.92 20.96 -11.92
C THR A 323 -1.29 20.51 -10.50
N ALA A 324 -0.48 20.90 -9.49
CA ALA A 324 -0.73 20.51 -8.11
C ALA A 324 -1.92 21.23 -7.45
N SER A 325 -2.31 22.42 -7.93
CA SER A 325 -3.43 23.20 -7.38
C SER A 325 -4.78 22.84 -8.00
N PHE A 326 -4.81 22.14 -9.14
CA PHE A 326 -6.07 21.81 -9.78
C PHE A 326 -6.91 20.86 -8.93
N HIS A 327 -8.12 21.31 -8.60
CA HIS A 327 -9.17 20.51 -8.01
C HIS A 327 -9.99 19.77 -9.08
N GLU A 328 -10.07 20.34 -10.28
CA GLU A 328 -10.80 19.75 -11.42
C GLU A 328 -10.02 19.99 -12.71
N VAL A 329 -9.95 18.96 -13.56
CA VAL A 329 -9.46 19.08 -14.94
C VAL A 329 -10.51 18.49 -15.87
N MET A 330 -10.81 19.18 -16.97
CA MET A 330 -11.78 18.76 -17.97
C MET A 330 -11.09 18.63 -19.32
N ALA A 331 -11.34 17.52 -20.01
CA ALA A 331 -10.95 17.28 -21.39
C ALA A 331 -12.19 17.22 -22.25
N THR A 332 -12.17 17.98 -23.34
CA THR A 332 -13.27 18.06 -24.29
C THR A 332 -13.00 17.20 -25.52
N SER A 333 -14.07 16.82 -26.20
CA SER A 333 -14.04 16.03 -27.44
C SER A 333 -13.30 16.72 -28.59
N ASP A 334 -13.23 18.06 -28.58
CA ASP A 334 -12.43 18.86 -29.52
C ASP A 334 -10.94 19.00 -29.12
N GLY A 335 -10.52 18.32 -28.05
CA GLY A 335 -9.13 18.25 -27.62
C GLY A 335 -8.66 19.45 -26.81
N LYS A 336 -9.56 20.25 -26.24
CA LYS A 336 -9.20 21.29 -25.28
C LYS A 336 -9.11 20.70 -23.87
N LEU A 337 -8.24 21.30 -23.06
CA LEU A 337 -8.09 20.96 -21.65
C LEU A 337 -8.34 22.21 -20.82
N TYR A 338 -9.15 22.06 -19.78
CA TYR A 338 -9.46 23.12 -18.85
C TYR A 338 -9.10 22.69 -17.43
N GLY A 339 -8.66 23.64 -16.61
CA GLY A 339 -8.37 23.42 -15.20
C GLY A 339 -9.11 24.42 -14.32
N LYS A 340 -9.47 23.97 -13.11
CA LYS A 340 -9.99 24.81 -12.05
C LYS A 340 -9.20 24.57 -10.77
N ASP A 341 -8.86 25.65 -10.09
CA ASP A 341 -8.17 25.59 -8.80
C ASP A 341 -9.16 25.23 -7.68
N LEU A 342 -10.40 25.71 -7.76
CA LEU A 342 -11.53 25.32 -6.89
C LEU A 342 -12.75 24.87 -7.71
N SER A 343 -13.65 24.10 -7.11
CA SER A 343 -14.88 23.64 -7.76
C SER A 343 -15.79 24.78 -8.26
N SER A 344 -15.79 25.90 -7.56
CA SER A 344 -16.54 27.12 -7.89
C SER A 344 -15.88 28.00 -8.95
N ASP A 345 -14.61 27.75 -9.29
CA ASP A 345 -13.88 28.64 -10.18
C ASP A 345 -14.30 28.49 -11.63
N THR A 346 -14.18 29.59 -12.38
CA THR A 346 -14.29 29.56 -13.84
C THR A 346 -13.18 28.70 -14.43
N ALA A 347 -13.56 27.82 -15.35
CA ALA A 347 -12.63 26.93 -16.04
C ALA A 347 -11.63 27.74 -16.88
N LYS A 348 -10.32 27.50 -16.67
CA LYS A 348 -9.24 28.15 -17.41
C LYS A 348 -8.71 27.20 -18.46
N LEU A 349 -8.62 27.65 -19.71
CA LEU A 349 -7.99 26.86 -20.78
C LEU A 349 -6.51 26.63 -20.43
N LEU A 350 -6.10 25.36 -20.39
CA LEU A 350 -4.74 24.96 -20.10
C LEU A 350 -3.92 25.02 -21.39
N LYS A 351 -2.84 25.82 -21.37
CA LYS A 351 -1.87 25.84 -22.47
C LYS A 351 -1.03 24.57 -22.40
N THR A 352 -1.22 23.68 -23.37
CA THR A 352 -0.49 22.41 -23.44
C THR A 352 0.37 22.36 -24.69
N LYS A 353 1.67 22.09 -24.52
CA LYS A 353 2.55 21.64 -25.60
C LYS A 353 2.70 20.13 -25.42
N PHE A 354 1.89 19.38 -26.14
CA PHE A 354 1.98 17.91 -26.18
C PHE A 354 2.71 17.49 -27.43
#